data_AF-A0A7Z9QPR4-F1
#
_entry.id   AF-A0A7Z9QPR4-F1
#
_cell.length_a   1.000
_cell.length_b   1.000
_cell.length_c   1.000
_cell.angle_alpha   90.00
_cell.angle_beta   90.00
_cell.angle_gamma   90.00
#
_symmetry.space_group_name_H-M   'P 1'
#
loop_
_entity.id
_entity.type
_entity.pdbx_description
1 polymer ?
#
loop_
_entity_poly.entity_id
_entity_poly.type
_entity_poly.pdbx_seq_one_letter_code
_entity_poly.pdbx_strand_id
1 'polypeptide(L)' 'MKGLLILSLFLVVHGVCLAVEVRFTNVTQSAGVDFVHVDGRSGEKYFMETLGSGVAFFDYDNDGDADLYFVN' A
#
# COMPACT_ATOMS: atom_id res chain seq x y z
N MET A 1 51.65 -19.55 7.42
CA MET A 1 50.76 -18.96 8.45
C MET A 1 50.19 -17.57 8.09
N LYS A 2 50.49 -16.98 6.92
CA LYS A 2 50.02 -15.63 6.53
C LYS A 2 48.73 -15.60 5.69
N GLY A 3 48.31 -16.75 5.14
CA GLY A 3 47.12 -16.85 4.27
C GLY A 3 45.79 -17.06 5.01
N LEU A 4 45.82 -17.47 6.28
CA LEU A 4 44.60 -17.79 7.04
C LEU A 4 43.90 -16.53 7.62
N LEU A 5 44.65 -15.45 7.84
CA LEU A 5 44.10 -14.17 8.34
C LEU A 5 43.32 -13.39 7.29
N ILE A 6 43.66 -13.54 5.99
CA ILE A 6 42.99 -12.81 4.90
C ILE A 6 41.59 -13.39 4.60
N LEU A 7 41.40 -14.70 4.79
CA LEU A 7 40.11 -15.36 4.58
C LEU A 7 39.08 -15.01 5.68
N SER A 8 39.55 -14.69 6.90
CA SER A 8 38.71 -14.26 8.02
C SER A 8 38.11 -12.85 7.81
N LEU A 9 38.86 -11.95 7.16
CA LEU A 9 38.43 -10.56 6.95
C LEU A 9 37.33 -10.43 5.87
N PHE A 10 37.24 -11.38 4.94
CA PHE A 10 36.21 -11.39 3.88
C PHE A 10 34.86 -11.95 4.35
N LEU A 11 34.84 -12.78 5.40
CA LEU A 11 33.62 -13.44 5.85
C LEU A 11 32.71 -12.50 6.69
N VAL A 12 33.26 -11.45 7.31
CA VAL A 12 32.52 -10.54 8.19
C VAL A 12 31.67 -9.51 7.40
N VAL A 13 31.91 -9.32 6.11
CA VAL A 13 31.21 -8.29 5.30
C VAL A 13 29.89 -8.79 4.69
N HIS A 14 29.57 -10.09 4.75
CA HIS A 14 28.43 -10.68 4.05
C HIS A 14 27.10 -10.71 4.86
N GLY A 15 27.05 -10.03 6.01
CA GLY A 15 25.95 -10.14 6.97
C GLY A 15 25.09 -8.89 7.14
N VAL A 16 25.06 -7.95 6.20
CA VAL A 16 24.14 -6.81 6.28
C VAL A 16 22.81 -7.21 5.63
N CYS A 17 21.87 -7.66 6.44
CA CYS A 17 20.46 -7.67 6.06
C CYS A 17 20.00 -6.21 6.03
N LEU A 18 20.03 -5.58 4.85
CA LEU A 18 19.43 -4.26 4.68
C LEU A 18 17.93 -4.43 4.88
N ALA A 19 17.44 -4.05 6.05
CA ALA A 19 16.01 -3.91 6.29
C ALA A 19 15.51 -2.82 5.35
N VAL A 20 14.85 -3.20 4.27
CA VAL A 20 14.14 -2.27 3.40
C VAL A 20 12.99 -1.69 4.20
N GLU A 21 13.09 -0.42 4.54
CA GLU A 21 12.00 0.32 5.17
C GLU A 21 10.91 0.56 4.13
N VAL A 22 9.73 -0.05 4.35
CA VAL A 22 8.55 0.25 3.53
C VAL A 22 8.06 1.65 3.90
N ARG A 23 8.09 2.56 2.91
CA ARG A 23 7.55 3.91 3.05
C ARG A 23 6.23 4.01 2.30
N PHE A 24 5.18 4.41 3.00
CA PHE A 24 3.90 4.75 2.38
C PHE A 24 3.92 6.22 1.95
N THR A 25 3.50 6.47 0.71
CA THR A 25 3.35 7.84 0.18
C THR A 25 1.88 8.06 -0.11
N ASN A 26 1.32 9.16 0.40
CA ASN A 26 -0.04 9.56 0.04
C ASN A 26 -0.01 10.17 -1.37
N VAL A 27 -0.75 9.55 -2.29
CA VAL A 27 -0.90 10.00 -3.68
C VAL A 27 -2.35 10.38 -4.03
N THR A 28 -3.24 10.46 -3.04
CA THR A 28 -4.69 10.70 -3.24
C THR A 28 -4.94 11.92 -4.12
N GLN A 29 -4.31 13.06 -3.79
CA GLN A 29 -4.49 14.31 -4.53
C GLN A 29 -3.87 14.25 -5.94
N SER A 30 -2.65 13.71 -6.08
CA SER A 30 -1.97 13.62 -7.37
C SER A 30 -2.63 12.62 -8.33
N ALA A 31 -3.30 11.60 -7.79
CA ALA A 31 -4.10 10.65 -8.54
C ALA A 31 -5.49 11.20 -8.88
N GLY A 32 -5.84 12.42 -8.45
CA GLY A 32 -7.15 13.03 -8.73
C GLY A 32 -8.31 12.39 -7.97
N VAL A 33 -8.06 11.65 -6.88
CA VAL A 33 -9.10 10.99 -6.09
C VAL A 33 -9.71 11.98 -5.10
N ASP A 34 -10.99 12.29 -5.26
CA ASP A 34 -11.77 13.21 -4.42
C ASP A 34 -13.03 12.58 -3.79
N PHE A 35 -13.17 11.25 -3.87
CA PHE A 35 -14.31 10.52 -3.36
C PHE A 35 -14.54 10.71 -1.85
N VAL A 36 -15.80 10.95 -1.47
CA VAL A 36 -16.26 11.04 -0.09
C VAL A 36 -17.46 10.10 0.09
N HIS A 37 -17.30 9.07 0.93
CA HIS A 37 -18.42 8.20 1.31
C HIS A 37 -19.39 8.94 2.24
N VAL A 38 -20.68 8.77 1.98
CA VAL A 38 -21.77 9.30 2.80
C VAL A 38 -22.59 8.14 3.32
N ASP A 39 -22.58 7.94 4.63
CA ASP A 39 -23.22 6.82 5.35
C ASP A 39 -24.76 6.92 5.43
N GLY A 40 -25.35 8.01 4.92
CA GLY A 40 -26.79 8.23 4.94
C GLY A 40 -27.41 8.39 6.33
N ARG A 41 -26.59 8.70 7.35
CA ARG A 41 -27.04 8.77 8.75
C ARG A 41 -28.28 9.64 8.96
N SER A 42 -29.31 9.04 9.56
CA SER A 42 -30.59 9.68 9.87
C SER A 42 -30.81 9.92 11.37
N GLY A 43 -30.02 9.24 12.21
CA GLY A 43 -30.20 9.23 13.67
C GLY A 43 -31.04 8.06 14.18
N GLU A 44 -31.73 7.35 13.28
CA GLU A 44 -32.51 6.14 13.56
C GLU A 44 -31.63 4.88 13.73
N LYS A 45 -30.31 5.01 13.53
CA LYS A 45 -29.29 3.97 13.77
C LYS A 45 -29.55 2.69 12.99
N TYR A 46 -29.82 2.82 11.70
CA TYR A 46 -29.97 1.66 10.84
C TYR A 46 -28.64 0.91 10.72
N PHE A 47 -28.71 -0.42 10.61
CA PHE A 47 -27.53 -1.27 10.43
C PHE A 47 -26.68 -0.82 9.23
N MET A 48 -27.33 -0.39 8.14
CA MET A 48 -26.65 0.08 6.93
C MET A 48 -25.82 1.35 7.16
N GLU A 49 -26.14 2.18 8.16
CA GLU A 49 -25.33 3.39 8.49
C GLU A 49 -23.96 3.02 9.08
N THR A 50 -23.76 1.76 9.50
CA THR A 50 -22.47 1.27 10.01
C THR A 50 -21.63 0.55 8.96
N LEU A 51 -22.22 0.27 7.78
CA LEU A 51 -21.49 -0.33 6.67
C LEU A 51 -20.83 0.79 5.87
N GLY A 52 -19.50 0.75 5.79
CA GLY A 52 -18.75 1.66 4.93
C GLY A 52 -18.86 1.28 3.46
N SER A 53 -18.52 2.23 2.60
CA SER A 53 -18.26 1.99 1.17
C SER A 53 -17.09 1.02 0.94
N GLY A 54 -16.95 0.57 -0.30
CA GLY A 54 -15.85 -0.22 -0.80
C GLY A 54 -15.22 0.40 -2.05
N VAL A 55 -14.02 -0.07 -2.39
CA VAL A 55 -13.31 0.30 -3.62
C VAL A 55 -12.78 -0.95 -4.31
N ALA A 56 -12.91 -0.99 -5.63
CA ALA A 56 -12.25 -1.98 -6.47
C ALA A 56 -11.12 -1.33 -7.27
N PHE A 57 -10.03 -2.07 -7.47
CA PHE A 57 -8.87 -1.65 -8.24
C PHE A 57 -8.59 -2.67 -9.34
N PHE A 58 -8.85 -2.29 -10.58
CA PHE A 58 -8.75 -3.17 -11.75
C PHE A 58 -8.78 -2.36 -13.04
N ASP A 59 -8.23 -2.91 -14.12
CA ASP A 59 -8.30 -2.34 -15.47
C ASP A 59 -9.69 -2.61 -16.07
N TYR A 60 -10.53 -1.59 -16.16
CA TYR A 60 -11.92 -1.69 -16.58
C TYR A 60 -12.08 -1.66 -18.10
N ASP A 61 -11.32 -0.82 -18.79
CA ASP A 61 -11.44 -0.59 -20.24
C ASP A 61 -10.35 -1.25 -21.08
N ASN A 62 -9.43 -1.96 -20.42
CA ASN A 62 -8.34 -2.73 -21.01
C ASN A 62 -7.31 -1.84 -21.73
N ASP A 63 -7.04 -0.65 -21.19
CA ASP A 63 -5.96 0.24 -21.66
C ASP A 63 -4.60 -0.05 -20.99
N GLY A 64 -4.58 -0.93 -19.98
CA GLY A 64 -3.40 -1.34 -19.25
C GLY A 64 -3.08 -0.49 -18.02
N ASP A 65 -3.84 0.59 -17.79
CA ASP A 65 -3.83 1.33 -16.54
C ASP A 65 -4.90 0.76 -15.59
N ALA A 66 -4.70 0.94 -14.29
CA ALA A 66 -5.62 0.42 -13.29
C ALA A 66 -6.60 1.50 -12.84
N ASP A 67 -7.90 1.19 -12.92
CA ASP A 67 -8.98 2.08 -12.52
C ASP A 67 -9.40 1.88 -11.07
N LEU A 68 -10.01 2.93 -10.51
CA LEU A 68 -10.66 2.91 -9.20
C LEU A 68 -12.18 2.99 -9.36
N TYR A 69 -12.90 2.01 -8.81
CA TYR A 69 -14.36 2.01 -8.75
C TYR A 69 -14.83 2.05 -7.29
N PHE A 70 -15.49 3.12 -6.88
CA PHE A 70 -16.06 3.30 -5.54
C PHE A 70 -17.54 2.87 -5.53
N VAL A 71 -17.94 2.00 -4.60
CA VAL A 71 -19.34 1.67 -4.37
C VAL A 71 -19.96 2.62 -3.35
N ASN A 72 -21.26 2.86 -3.47
CA ASN A 72 -22.00 3.73 -2.55
C ASN A 72 -22.16 3.07 -1.18
#